data_AF-A0A352BDM4-F1
#
_entry.id   AF-A0A352BDM4-F1
#
_cell.length_a   1.000
_cell.length_b   1.000
_cell.length_c   1.000
_cell.angle_alpha   90.00
_cell.angle_beta   90.00
_cell.angle_gamma   90.00
#
_symmetry.space_group_name_H-M   'P 1'
#
loop_
_entity.id
_entity.type
_entity.pdbx_description
1 polymer ?
#
loop_
_entity_poly.entity_id
_entity_poly.type
_entity_poly.pdbx_seq_one_letter_code
_entity_poly.pdbx_strand_id
1 'polypeptide(L)'
;MDDIEQAGHKKIITIGVSLVVIIAIAVFAIYKQKGDEVVVPVAEQKVATSTAPQKTEFGINKPADFPTDIPVEKGIKFEQSYSLDYKGQKQLTIVFLSAKTVKENYALYTDFLKEKNWNISKKYEGPKVSSLYGTKENNDINVTISGNTTAGSKSQVSISVLKK
;
A
#
# COMPACT_ATOMS: atom_id res chain seq x y z
N MET A 1 49.95 51.37 29.54
CA MET A 1 49.51 49.99 29.78
C MET A 1 48.15 50.11 30.40
N ASP A 2 47.09 49.65 29.70
CA ASP A 2 45.73 49.34 30.21
C ASP A 2 44.65 49.36 29.10
N ASP A 3 45.01 49.53 27.81
CA ASP A 3 44.02 49.60 26.72
C ASP A 3 43.84 48.31 25.89
N ILE A 4 44.41 47.17 26.30
CA ILE A 4 44.29 45.89 25.55
C ILE A 4 43.35 44.88 26.23
N GLU A 5 42.87 45.13 27.46
CA GLU A 5 42.05 44.16 28.20
C GLU A 5 40.52 44.30 28.00
N GLN A 6 40.03 45.38 27.39
CA GLN A 6 38.57 45.58 27.21
C GLN A 6 37.98 45.08 25.89
N ALA A 7 38.78 44.73 24.88
CA ALA A 7 38.27 44.33 23.56
C ALA A 7 37.83 42.85 23.47
N GLY A 8 38.35 41.99 24.34
CA GLY A 8 37.98 40.56 24.40
C GLY A 8 36.62 40.31 25.07
N HIS A 9 36.30 41.08 26.10
CA HIS A 9 35.07 40.87 26.88
C HIS A 9 33.81 41.28 26.11
N LYS A 10 33.83 42.38 25.34
CA LYS A 10 32.65 42.78 24.54
C LYS A 10 32.28 41.77 23.46
N LYS A 11 33.24 41.15 22.77
CA LYS A 11 32.94 40.14 21.73
C LYS A 11 32.45 38.81 22.31
N ILE A 12 32.99 38.38 23.45
CA ILE A 12 32.53 37.16 24.16
C ILE A 12 31.14 37.39 24.75
N ILE A 13 30.85 38.59 25.29
CA ILE A 13 29.52 38.95 25.79
C ILE A 13 28.50 39.03 24.63
N THR A 14 28.84 39.59 23.46
CA THR A 14 27.91 39.64 22.32
C THR A 14 27.62 38.25 21.73
N ILE A 15 28.62 37.35 21.69
CA ILE A 15 28.43 35.96 21.23
C ILE A 15 27.61 35.17 22.26
N GLY A 16 27.88 35.34 23.56
CA GLY A 16 27.10 34.73 24.65
C GLY A 16 25.64 35.19 24.67
N VAL A 17 25.39 36.49 24.50
CA VAL A 17 24.02 37.06 24.41
C VAL A 17 23.30 36.57 23.15
N SER A 18 23.99 36.46 22.01
CA SER A 18 23.39 35.95 20.77
C SER A 18 23.00 34.47 20.88
N LEU A 19 23.83 33.65 21.55
CA LEU A 19 23.52 32.25 21.84
C LEU A 19 22.33 32.10 22.80
N VAL A 20 22.26 32.92 23.85
CA VAL A 20 21.12 32.93 24.79
C VAL A 20 19.82 33.36 24.10
N VAL A 21 19.88 34.34 23.18
CA VAL A 21 18.71 34.78 22.40
C VAL A 21 18.25 33.68 21.42
N ILE A 22 19.15 32.97 20.76
CA ILE A 22 18.79 31.85 19.87
C ILE A 22 18.17 30.69 20.67
N ILE A 23 18.73 30.36 21.84
CA ILE A 23 18.17 29.34 22.74
C ILE A 23 16.79 29.79 23.26
N ALA A 24 16.62 31.05 23.63
CA ALA A 24 15.33 31.58 24.07
C ALA A 24 14.28 31.55 22.95
N ILE A 25 14.65 31.84 21.70
CA ILE A 25 13.76 31.72 20.53
C ILE A 25 13.41 30.25 20.25
N ALA A 26 14.36 29.33 20.35
CA ALA A 26 14.12 27.90 20.17
C ALA A 26 13.21 27.34 21.28
N VAL A 27 13.44 27.72 22.54
CA VAL A 27 12.59 27.36 23.67
C VAL A 27 11.20 27.98 23.52
N PHE A 28 11.10 29.24 23.10
CA PHE A 28 9.82 29.91 22.84
C PHE A 28 9.04 29.26 21.69
N ALA A 29 9.72 28.83 20.62
CA ALA A 29 9.14 28.07 19.53
C ALA A 29 8.61 26.70 20.00
N ILE A 30 9.37 25.97 20.82
CA ILE A 30 8.94 24.70 21.44
C ILE A 30 7.75 24.93 22.41
N TYR A 31 7.76 26.02 23.18
CA TYR A 31 6.65 26.39 24.07
C TYR A 31 5.39 26.80 23.30
N LYS A 32 5.51 27.48 22.15
CA LYS A 32 4.40 27.74 21.22
C LYS A 32 3.94 26.50 20.45
N GLN A 33 4.76 25.45 20.38
CA GLN A 33 4.42 24.17 19.75
C GLN A 33 3.76 23.18 20.72
N LYS A 34 3.73 23.48 22.03
CA LYS A 34 2.73 22.91 22.94
C LYS A 34 1.41 23.57 22.62
N GLY A 35 0.78 23.06 21.55
CA GLY A 35 -0.52 23.50 21.11
C GLY A 35 -1.47 23.48 22.29
N ASP A 36 -2.29 24.53 22.38
CA ASP A 36 -3.53 24.49 23.12
C ASP A 36 -4.16 23.11 22.87
N GLU A 37 -4.52 22.40 23.93
CA GLU A 37 -5.51 21.33 23.79
C GLU A 37 -6.73 22.01 23.16
N VAL A 38 -6.89 21.82 21.85
CA VAL A 38 -8.11 22.20 21.17
C VAL A 38 -9.16 21.28 21.76
N VAL A 39 -9.84 21.76 22.80
CA VAL A 39 -11.10 21.19 23.26
C VAL A 39 -12.08 21.49 22.13
N VAL A 40 -12.03 20.65 21.10
CA VAL A 40 -13.04 20.65 20.06
C VAL A 40 -14.34 20.36 20.82
N PRO A 41 -15.35 21.23 20.80
CA PRO A 41 -16.66 20.81 21.25
C PRO A 41 -16.98 19.55 20.45
N VAL A 42 -17.26 18.44 21.14
CA VAL A 42 -17.80 17.23 20.52
C VAL A 42 -19.17 17.63 19.99
N ALA A 43 -19.18 18.22 18.79
CA ALA A 43 -20.30 18.10 17.91
C ALA A 43 -20.51 16.60 17.79
N GLU A 44 -21.67 16.11 18.22
CA GLU A 44 -22.10 14.74 18.03
C GLU A 44 -21.82 14.39 16.57
N GLN A 45 -20.71 13.68 16.35
CA GLN A 45 -20.41 13.10 15.06
C GLN A 45 -21.53 12.10 14.86
N LYS A 46 -22.51 12.49 14.06
CA LYS A 46 -23.45 11.59 13.41
C LYS A 46 -22.59 10.45 12.90
N VAL A 47 -22.67 9.30 13.55
CA VAL A 47 -21.88 8.12 13.21
C VAL A 47 -22.20 7.84 11.75
N ALA A 48 -21.30 8.22 10.85
CA ALA A 48 -21.35 7.71 9.50
C ALA A 48 -21.16 6.21 9.70
N THR A 49 -22.23 5.44 9.54
CA THR A 49 -22.17 3.99 9.46
C THR A 49 -21.20 3.67 8.32
N SER A 50 -19.93 3.47 8.66
CA SER A 50 -18.97 2.81 7.80
C SER A 50 -19.51 1.41 7.64
N THR A 51 -20.25 1.19 6.56
CA THR A 51 -20.69 -0.15 6.19
C THR A 51 -19.44 -0.86 5.72
N ALA A 52 -18.83 -1.64 6.63
CA ALA A 52 -17.76 -2.55 6.27
C ALA A 52 -18.23 -3.39 5.08
N PRO A 53 -17.35 -3.68 4.09
CA PRO A 53 -17.74 -4.48 2.94
C PRO A 53 -18.22 -5.86 3.40
N GLN A 54 -19.31 -6.34 2.81
CA GLN A 54 -19.82 -7.67 3.12
C GLN A 54 -18.91 -8.71 2.46
N LYS A 55 -18.36 -9.64 3.25
CA LYS A 55 -17.52 -10.73 2.75
C LYS A 55 -18.34 -12.00 2.54
N THR A 56 -18.17 -12.65 1.40
CA THR A 56 -18.73 -13.98 1.12
C THR A 56 -17.59 -14.95 0.81
N GLU A 57 -17.51 -16.07 1.52
CA GLU A 57 -16.50 -17.11 1.31
C GLU A 57 -17.04 -18.22 0.38
N PHE A 58 -16.20 -18.70 -0.53
CA PHE A 58 -16.52 -19.82 -1.45
C PHE A 58 -15.69 -21.07 -1.15
N GLY A 59 -14.77 -21.00 -0.19
CA GLY A 59 -13.89 -22.11 0.20
C GLY A 59 -12.98 -22.54 -0.94
N ILE A 60 -13.06 -23.81 -1.33
CA ILE A 60 -12.24 -24.40 -2.40
C ILE A 60 -12.80 -24.16 -3.81
N ASN A 61 -13.97 -23.53 -3.93
CA ASN A 61 -14.65 -23.29 -5.20
C ASN A 61 -14.34 -21.89 -5.71
N LYS A 62 -14.35 -21.71 -7.03
CA LYS A 62 -14.25 -20.37 -7.64
C LYS A 62 -15.56 -19.61 -7.45
N PRO A 63 -15.55 -18.27 -7.23
CA PRO A 63 -16.78 -17.49 -7.23
C PRO A 63 -17.46 -17.61 -8.59
N ALA A 64 -18.78 -17.81 -8.62
CA ALA A 64 -19.52 -18.08 -9.85
C ALA A 64 -19.40 -16.95 -10.89
N ASP A 65 -19.23 -15.72 -10.42
CA ASP A 65 -19.08 -14.52 -11.24
C ASP A 65 -17.60 -14.11 -11.48
N PHE A 66 -16.63 -14.91 -11.05
CA PHE A 66 -15.22 -14.64 -11.36
C PHE A 66 -14.98 -14.73 -12.88
N PRO A 67 -14.27 -13.77 -13.51
CA PRO A 67 -14.07 -13.77 -14.95
C PRO A 67 -13.50 -15.10 -15.47
N THR A 68 -14.16 -15.68 -16.47
CA THR A 68 -13.84 -17.02 -16.97
C THR A 68 -12.66 -17.04 -17.93
N ASP A 69 -12.28 -15.88 -18.46
CA ASP A 69 -11.16 -15.69 -19.39
C ASP A 69 -9.81 -15.59 -18.67
N ILE A 70 -9.79 -15.20 -17.39
CA ILE A 70 -8.57 -15.18 -16.58
C ILE A 70 -8.01 -16.59 -16.43
N PRO A 71 -6.75 -16.84 -16.84
CA PRO A 71 -6.17 -18.18 -16.81
C PRO A 71 -5.99 -18.67 -15.37
N VAL A 72 -6.44 -19.89 -15.13
CA VAL A 72 -6.26 -20.63 -13.88
C VAL A 72 -5.95 -22.08 -14.24
N GLU A 73 -5.03 -22.72 -13.51
CA GLU A 73 -4.65 -24.11 -13.76
C GLU A 73 -5.85 -25.06 -13.59
N LYS A 74 -5.97 -26.04 -14.50
CA LYS A 74 -7.07 -27.02 -14.46
C LYS A 74 -6.95 -27.90 -13.20
N GLY A 75 -8.08 -28.11 -12.54
CA GLY A 75 -8.15 -28.98 -11.36
C GLY A 75 -7.52 -28.38 -10.09
N ILE A 76 -7.16 -27.09 -10.10
CA ILE A 76 -6.62 -26.43 -8.92
C ILE A 76 -7.68 -26.30 -7.82
N LYS A 77 -7.26 -26.47 -6.56
CA LYS A 77 -8.05 -26.10 -5.40
C LYS A 77 -7.62 -24.72 -4.93
N PHE A 78 -8.58 -23.87 -4.58
CA PHE A 78 -8.28 -22.55 -4.03
C PHE A 78 -7.98 -22.64 -2.53
N GLU A 79 -6.91 -21.98 -2.10
CA GLU A 79 -6.58 -21.76 -0.68
C GLU A 79 -7.45 -20.65 -0.09
N GLN A 80 -7.78 -19.65 -0.90
CA GLN A 80 -8.75 -18.62 -0.58
C GLN A 80 -9.63 -18.35 -1.80
N SER A 81 -10.92 -18.18 -1.55
CA SER A 81 -11.85 -17.71 -2.56
C SER A 81 -12.98 -16.95 -1.90
N TYR A 82 -13.10 -15.66 -2.21
CA TYR A 82 -14.09 -14.80 -1.59
C TYR A 82 -14.52 -13.63 -2.48
N SER A 83 -15.63 -13.01 -2.12
CA SER A 83 -16.03 -11.69 -2.61
C SER A 83 -16.04 -10.68 -1.47
N LEU A 84 -15.80 -9.41 -1.82
CA LEU A 84 -16.11 -8.27 -0.97
C LEU A 84 -17.08 -7.38 -1.73
N ASP A 85 -18.26 -7.19 -1.17
CA ASP A 85 -19.32 -6.37 -1.74
C ASP A 85 -19.26 -4.97 -1.11
N TYR A 86 -18.95 -3.97 -1.94
CA TYR A 86 -18.91 -2.55 -1.60
C TYR A 86 -20.13 -1.85 -2.20
N LYS A 87 -20.37 -0.58 -1.82
CA LYS A 87 -21.43 0.22 -2.44
C LYS A 87 -21.13 0.46 -3.92
N GLY A 88 -21.83 -0.28 -4.79
CA GLY A 88 -21.70 -0.15 -6.25
C GLY A 88 -20.47 -0.84 -6.84
N GLN A 89 -19.70 -1.61 -6.06
CA GLN A 89 -18.53 -2.32 -6.56
C GLN A 89 -18.46 -3.70 -5.93
N LYS A 90 -17.85 -4.65 -6.64
CA LYS A 90 -17.62 -6.00 -6.13
C LYS A 90 -16.21 -6.45 -6.42
N GLN A 91 -15.47 -6.80 -5.38
CA GLN A 91 -14.17 -7.42 -5.51
C GLN A 91 -14.31 -8.94 -5.44
N LEU A 92 -13.67 -9.64 -6.36
CA LEU A 92 -13.59 -11.10 -6.39
C LEU A 92 -12.13 -11.51 -6.28
N THR A 93 -11.81 -12.35 -5.31
CA THR A 93 -10.43 -12.77 -5.06
C THR A 93 -10.32 -14.29 -5.02
N ILE A 94 -9.30 -14.81 -5.70
CA ILE A 94 -8.88 -16.21 -5.61
C ILE A 94 -7.39 -16.30 -5.30
N VAL A 95 -7.01 -17.27 -4.48
CA VAL A 95 -5.62 -17.59 -4.16
C VAL A 95 -5.41 -19.08 -4.31
N PHE A 96 -4.33 -19.48 -4.99
CA PHE A 96 -4.00 -20.89 -5.20
C PHE A 96 -2.50 -21.11 -5.35
N LEU A 97 -2.07 -22.34 -5.04
CA LEU A 97 -0.71 -22.79 -5.30
C LEU A 97 -0.59 -23.28 -6.76
N SER A 98 0.19 -22.57 -7.57
CA SER A 98 0.45 -22.91 -8.96
C SER A 98 1.61 -23.90 -9.09
N ALA A 99 1.55 -24.79 -10.09
CA ALA A 99 2.67 -25.64 -10.44
C ALA A 99 3.83 -24.87 -11.11
N LYS A 100 3.59 -23.63 -11.55
CA LYS A 100 4.55 -22.75 -12.22
C LYS A 100 5.37 -21.94 -11.23
N THR A 101 6.56 -21.53 -11.67
CA THR A 101 7.44 -20.60 -10.96
C THR A 101 6.91 -19.17 -11.00
N VAL A 102 7.48 -18.30 -10.16
CA VAL A 102 7.15 -16.87 -10.14
C VAL A 102 7.34 -16.23 -11.53
N LYS A 103 8.45 -16.57 -12.21
CA LYS A 103 8.78 -16.05 -13.54
C LYS A 103 7.78 -16.52 -14.62
N GLU A 104 7.44 -17.81 -14.61
CA GLU A 104 6.49 -18.37 -15.58
C GLU A 104 5.09 -17.80 -15.40
N ASN A 105 4.61 -17.65 -14.16
CA ASN A 105 3.33 -17.01 -13.90
C ASN A 105 3.36 -15.53 -14.26
N TYR A 106 4.44 -14.81 -13.99
CA TYR A 106 4.54 -13.39 -14.37
C TYR A 106 4.45 -13.22 -15.88
N ALA A 107 5.15 -14.05 -16.66
CA ALA A 107 5.03 -14.08 -18.12
C ALA A 107 3.59 -14.42 -18.56
N LEU A 108 3.00 -15.49 -18.02
CA LEU A 108 1.62 -15.91 -18.32
C LEU A 108 0.62 -14.77 -18.16
N TYR A 109 0.62 -14.10 -17.00
CA TYR A 109 -0.35 -13.03 -16.74
C TYR A 109 -0.01 -11.74 -17.49
N THR A 110 1.27 -11.45 -17.75
CA THR A 110 1.66 -10.32 -18.61
C THR A 110 1.12 -10.51 -20.01
N ASP A 111 1.27 -11.70 -20.58
CA ASP A 111 0.83 -12.02 -21.93
C ASP A 111 -0.70 -12.05 -22.03
N PHE A 112 -1.38 -12.68 -21.06
CA PHE A 112 -2.84 -12.64 -20.96
C PHE A 112 -3.38 -11.21 -20.93
N LEU A 113 -2.83 -10.35 -20.07
CA LEU A 113 -3.31 -8.97 -19.93
C LEU A 113 -3.12 -8.20 -21.24
N LYS A 114 -1.99 -8.38 -21.93
CA LYS A 114 -1.75 -7.77 -23.25
C LYS A 114 -2.70 -8.30 -24.31
N GLU A 115 -2.86 -9.63 -24.42
CA GLU A 115 -3.74 -10.26 -25.40
C GLU A 115 -5.19 -9.84 -25.23
N LYS A 116 -5.64 -9.67 -23.99
CA LYS A 116 -7.00 -9.22 -23.67
C LYS A 116 -7.16 -7.70 -23.62
N ASN A 117 -6.18 -6.94 -24.10
CA ASN A 117 -6.19 -5.46 -24.18
C ASN A 117 -6.42 -4.76 -22.83
N TRP A 118 -5.85 -5.30 -21.75
CA TRP A 118 -5.79 -4.59 -20.48
C TRP A 118 -4.71 -3.51 -20.52
N ASN A 119 -5.00 -2.35 -19.92
CA ASN A 119 -4.00 -1.32 -19.70
C ASN A 119 -3.20 -1.62 -18.42
N ILE A 120 -1.99 -2.16 -18.57
CA ILE A 120 -1.10 -2.46 -17.44
C ILE A 120 -0.43 -1.17 -16.95
N SER A 121 -0.92 -0.60 -15.82
CA SER A 121 -0.43 0.67 -15.29
C SER A 121 0.64 0.53 -14.20
N LYS A 122 0.71 -0.63 -13.53
CA LYS A 122 1.80 -0.93 -12.58
C LYS A 122 2.29 -2.36 -12.76
N LYS A 123 3.60 -2.54 -12.67
CA LYS A 123 4.24 -3.86 -12.70
C LYS A 123 5.48 -3.88 -11.80
N TYR A 124 5.72 -5.04 -11.23
CA TYR A 124 6.95 -5.35 -10.51
C TYR A 124 7.31 -6.79 -10.83
N GLU A 125 8.57 -7.03 -11.21
CA GLU A 125 9.09 -8.36 -11.47
C GLU A 125 10.28 -8.60 -10.54
N GLY A 126 10.19 -9.64 -9.72
CA GLY A 126 11.21 -10.01 -8.77
C GLY A 126 11.33 -11.52 -8.63
N PRO A 127 12.45 -12.02 -8.08
CA PRO A 127 12.69 -13.46 -7.97
C PRO A 127 11.80 -14.15 -6.92
N LYS A 128 11.31 -13.41 -5.91
CA LYS A 128 10.42 -13.92 -4.85
C LYS A 128 8.97 -13.50 -5.03
N VAL A 129 8.78 -12.28 -5.50
CA VAL A 129 7.47 -11.66 -5.64
C VAL A 129 7.44 -10.93 -6.97
N SER A 130 6.35 -11.09 -7.70
CA SER A 130 6.03 -10.30 -8.88
C SER A 130 4.58 -9.85 -8.79
N SER A 131 4.25 -8.71 -9.39
CA SER A 131 2.88 -8.20 -9.39
C SER A 131 2.55 -7.44 -10.67
N LEU A 132 1.29 -7.52 -11.09
CA LEU A 132 0.73 -6.80 -12.21
C LEU A 132 -0.57 -6.13 -11.77
N TYR A 133 -0.73 -4.86 -12.13
CA TYR A 133 -1.99 -4.15 -12.00
C TYR A 133 -2.42 -3.64 -13.37
N GLY A 134 -3.68 -3.93 -13.73
CA GLY A 134 -4.25 -3.51 -15.00
C GLY A 134 -5.67 -3.00 -14.86
N THR A 135 -6.11 -2.23 -15.84
CA THR A 135 -7.49 -1.77 -15.96
C THR A 135 -8.07 -2.08 -17.34
N LYS A 136 -9.35 -2.39 -17.40
CA LYS A 136 -10.10 -2.61 -18.65
C LYS A 136 -11.56 -2.28 -18.40
N GLU A 137 -12.08 -1.31 -19.16
CA GLU A 137 -13.45 -0.81 -18.99
C GLU A 137 -13.71 -0.43 -17.52
N ASN A 138 -14.72 -1.01 -16.87
CA ASN A 138 -15.07 -0.78 -15.47
C ASN A 138 -14.43 -1.82 -14.53
N ASN A 139 -13.38 -2.51 -14.96
CA ASN A 139 -12.71 -3.54 -14.16
C ASN A 139 -11.25 -3.16 -13.89
N ASP A 140 -10.82 -3.40 -12.65
CA ASP A 140 -9.42 -3.42 -12.28
C ASP A 140 -9.00 -4.85 -11.95
N ILE A 141 -7.76 -5.22 -12.27
CA ILE A 141 -7.17 -6.50 -11.90
C ILE A 141 -5.84 -6.27 -11.19
N ASN A 142 -5.64 -7.00 -10.09
CA ASN A 142 -4.36 -7.14 -9.41
C ASN A 142 -3.99 -8.62 -9.38
N VAL A 143 -2.82 -8.93 -9.94
CA VAL A 143 -2.20 -10.26 -9.85
C VAL A 143 -0.95 -10.13 -9.00
N THR A 144 -0.87 -10.89 -7.91
CA THR A 144 0.34 -11.03 -7.09
C THR A 144 0.81 -12.47 -7.13
N ILE A 145 2.09 -12.66 -7.38
CA ILE A 145 2.72 -13.97 -7.49
C ILE A 145 3.85 -14.00 -6.47
N SER A 146 3.85 -14.98 -5.58
CA SER A 146 4.88 -15.13 -4.55
C SER A 146 5.44 -16.55 -4.51
N GLY A 147 6.71 -16.68 -4.14
CA GLY A 147 7.37 -17.97 -4.06
C GLY A 147 8.77 -17.87 -3.47
N ASN A 148 9.43 -19.02 -3.40
CA ASN A 148 10.81 -19.12 -2.94
C ASN A 148 11.80 -18.86 -4.09
N THR A 149 13.03 -18.47 -3.76
CA THR A 149 14.10 -18.22 -4.75
C THR A 149 14.74 -19.48 -5.31
N THR A 150 14.41 -20.66 -4.79
CA THR A 150 14.98 -21.91 -5.28
C THR A 150 14.48 -22.16 -6.70
N ALA A 151 15.41 -22.39 -7.63
CA ALA A 151 15.08 -22.64 -9.03
C ALA A 151 14.06 -23.79 -9.15
N GLY A 152 13.02 -23.60 -9.97
CA GLY A 152 11.92 -24.56 -10.14
C GLY A 152 10.90 -24.60 -9.00
N SER A 153 10.98 -23.70 -8.01
CA SER A 153 9.96 -23.61 -6.97
C SER A 153 8.61 -23.19 -7.53
N LYS A 154 7.58 -23.91 -7.10
CA LYS A 154 6.17 -23.53 -7.25
C LYS A 154 5.91 -22.16 -6.64
N SER A 155 4.86 -21.49 -7.10
CA SER A 155 4.46 -20.16 -6.63
C SER A 155 3.01 -20.14 -6.19
N GLN A 156 2.68 -19.30 -5.22
CA GLN A 156 1.31 -18.95 -4.88
C GLN A 156 0.89 -17.75 -5.74
N VAL A 157 -0.30 -17.84 -6.33
CA VAL A 157 -0.89 -16.77 -7.14
C VAL A 157 -2.14 -16.27 -6.44
N SER A 158 -2.22 -14.95 -6.27
CA SER A 158 -3.41 -14.22 -5.83
C SER A 158 -3.90 -13.35 -6.97
N ILE A 159 -5.17 -13.51 -7.34
CA ILE A 159 -5.84 -12.71 -8.38
C ILE A 159 -7.04 -12.03 -7.75
N SER A 160 -7.06 -10.70 -7.80
CA SER A 160 -8.17 -9.89 -7.35
C SER A 160 -8.71 -9.06 -8.51
N VAL A 161 -10.01 -9.16 -8.76
CA VAL A 161 -10.73 -8.37 -9.78
C VAL A 161 -11.74 -7.49 -9.08
N LEU A 162 -11.63 -6.18 -9.28
CA LEU A 162 -12.61 -5.21 -8.81
C LEU A 162 -13.52 -4.82 -9.97
N LYS A 163 -14.81 -5.13 -9.85
CA LYS A 163 -15.86 -4.71 -10.78
C LYS A 163 -16.50 -3.42 -10.26
N LYS A 164 -16.56 -2.38 -11.10
CA LYS A 164 -17.13 -1.06 -10.78
C LYS A 164 -18.44 -0.79 -11.50
#